data_AF-U3UAF5-F1
#
_entry.id   AF-U3UAF5-F1
#
_cell.length_a   1.000
_cell.length_b   1.000
_cell.length_c   1.000
_cell.angle_alpha   90.00
_cell.angle_beta   90.00
_cell.angle_gamma   90.00
#
_symmetry.space_group_name_H-M   'P 1'
#
loop_
_entity.id
_entity.type
_entity.pdbx_description
1 polymer ?
#
loop_
_entity_poly.entity_id
_entity_poly.type
_entity_poly.pdbx_seq_one_letter_code
_entity_poly.pdbx_strand_id
1 'polypeptide(L)'
;MSTGHDNLEAWKRQRTVELAFELADSGRYENFADVAYALQFERGMATTQALIDDPEIRRLLKERCGDARERSAPPPEPEVVEAQPSPRIAETDHAELPQAADFERTPSFLRRAMSIVWRAGVKPVNAGDLNSAAS
;
A
#
# COMPACT_ATOMS: atom_id res chain seq x y z
N MET A 1 9.02 31.09 28.70
CA MET A 1 8.55 31.10 27.30
C MET A 1 9.26 29.96 26.58
N SER A 2 8.52 28.96 26.12
CA SER A 2 9.03 27.65 25.64
C SER A 2 9.02 27.54 24.10
N THR A 3 9.26 28.66 23.41
CA THR A 3 9.05 28.77 21.95
C THR A 3 9.98 27.88 21.11
N GLY A 4 11.18 27.56 21.61
CA GLY A 4 12.14 26.71 20.89
C GLY A 4 11.70 25.25 20.78
N HIS A 5 11.15 24.69 21.87
CA HIS A 5 10.64 23.32 21.86
C HIS A 5 9.35 23.22 21.03
N ASP A 6 8.45 24.19 21.18
CA ASP A 6 7.19 24.24 20.45
C ASP A 6 7.42 24.32 18.92
N ASN A 7 8.41 25.10 18.48
CA ASN A 7 8.77 25.21 17.06
C ASN A 7 9.34 23.90 16.51
N LEU A 8 10.14 23.17 17.29
CA LEU A 8 10.69 21.88 16.88
C LEU A 8 9.59 20.83 16.74
N GLU A 9 8.68 20.75 17.71
CA GLU A 9 7.56 19.80 17.66
C GLU A 9 6.57 20.15 16.53
N ALA A 10 6.31 21.44 16.30
CA ALA A 10 5.53 21.89 15.15
C ALA A 10 6.17 21.48 13.81
N TRP A 11 7.48 21.64 13.67
CA TRP A 11 8.20 21.21 12.48
C TRP A 11 8.17 19.68 12.28
N LYS A 12 8.36 18.90 13.34
CA LYS A 12 8.26 17.42 13.29
C LYS A 12 6.85 16.98 12.89
N ARG A 13 5.82 17.63 13.45
CA ARG A 13 4.42 17.38 13.10
C ARG A 13 4.18 17.65 11.62
N GLN A 14 4.63 18.80 11.13
CA GLN A 14 4.51 19.17 9.72
C GLN A 14 5.18 18.13 8.81
N ARG A 15 6.41 17.70 9.13
CA ARG A 15 7.10 16.69 8.32
C ARG A 15 6.42 15.32 8.35
N THR A 16 5.72 15.00 9.44
CA THR A 16 4.92 13.78 9.54
C THR A 16 3.67 13.85 8.67
N VAL A 17 2.99 15.00 8.63
CA VAL A 17 1.85 15.24 7.75
C VAL A 17 2.25 15.08 6.29
N GLU A 18 3.37 15.67 5.89
CA GLU A 18 3.89 15.56 4.52
C GLU A 18 4.14 14.10 4.12
N LEU A 19 4.81 13.33 4.98
CA LEU A 19 5.02 11.90 4.74
C LEU A 19 3.69 11.13 4.65
N ALA A 20 2.71 11.47 5.49
CA ALA A 20 1.39 10.84 5.43
C ALA A 20 0.69 11.07 4.09
N PHE A 21 0.82 12.28 3.54
CA PHE A 21 0.33 12.62 2.22
C PHE A 21 1.07 11.89 1.11
N GLU A 22 2.40 11.82 1.16
CA GLU A 22 3.19 11.02 0.22
C GLU A 22 2.76 9.55 0.21
N LEU A 23 2.49 8.97 1.38
CA LEU A 23 2.00 7.60 1.51
C LEU A 23 0.59 7.44 0.95
N ALA A 24 -0.35 8.33 1.29
CA ALA A 24 -1.72 8.29 0.78
C ALA A 24 -1.77 8.43 -0.75
N ASP A 25 -0.96 9.33 -1.33
CA ASP A 25 -0.92 9.58 -2.77
C ASP A 25 -0.26 8.43 -3.55
N SER A 26 0.48 7.53 -2.89
CA SER A 26 1.19 6.42 -3.53
C SER A 26 0.25 5.36 -4.13
N GLY A 27 -1.02 5.34 -3.74
CA GLY A 27 -1.99 4.33 -4.17
C GLY A 27 -1.74 2.92 -3.63
N ARG A 28 -0.71 2.72 -2.79
CA ARG A 28 -0.36 1.41 -2.21
C ARG A 28 -1.18 1.04 -0.98
N TYR A 29 -1.86 2.00 -0.38
CA TYR A 29 -2.61 1.83 0.86
C TYR A 29 -4.10 2.01 0.58
N GLU A 30 -4.91 1.08 1.06
CA GLU A 30 -6.35 1.06 0.78
C GLU A 30 -7.11 2.15 1.52
N ASN A 31 -6.64 2.51 2.71
CA ASN A 31 -7.30 3.48 3.57
C ASN A 31 -6.32 4.21 4.49
N PHE A 32 -6.83 5.25 5.16
CA PHE A 32 -6.01 6.07 6.06
C PHE A 32 -5.43 5.28 7.25
N ALA A 33 -6.06 4.18 7.67
CA ALA A 33 -5.59 3.38 8.81
C ALA A 33 -4.32 2.60 8.43
N ASP A 34 -4.22 2.13 7.19
CA ASP A 34 -3.01 1.48 6.67
C ASP A 34 -1.85 2.48 6.58
N VAL A 35 -2.14 3.71 6.13
CA VAL A 35 -1.17 4.82 6.15
C VAL A 35 -0.73 5.13 7.57
N ALA A 36 -1.67 5.21 8.51
CA ALA A 36 -1.37 5.43 9.92
C ALA A 36 -0.52 4.28 10.51
N TYR A 37 -0.79 3.04 10.14
CA TYR A 37 0.02 1.90 10.58
C TYR A 37 1.45 1.98 10.05
N ALA A 38 1.63 2.31 8.76
CA ALA A 38 2.96 2.51 8.17
C ALA A 38 3.74 3.65 8.87
N LEU A 39 3.06 4.77 9.16
CA LEU A 39 3.65 5.91 9.86
C LEU A 39 4.12 5.57 11.28
N GLN A 40 3.41 4.68 12.00
CA GLN A 40 3.80 4.29 13.35
C GLN A 40 5.18 3.64 13.38
N PHE A 41 5.54 2.88 12.34
CA PHE A 41 6.86 2.27 12.23
C PHE A 41 7.96 3.31 11.96
N GLU A 42 7.68 4.32 11.13
CA GLU A 42 8.69 5.31 10.73
C GLU A 42 8.85 6.47 11.72
N ARG A 43 7.77 6.90 12.38
CA ARG A 43 7.73 8.10 13.24
C ARG A 43 7.42 7.79 14.71
N GLY A 44 6.97 6.57 15.01
CA GLY A 44 6.56 6.16 16.34
C GLY A 44 5.11 6.51 16.65
N MET A 45 4.55 5.78 17.62
CA MET A 45 3.13 5.81 17.96
C MET A 45 2.62 7.20 18.35
N ALA A 46 3.37 7.94 19.18
CA ALA A 46 2.92 9.22 19.73
C ALA A 46 2.71 10.28 18.63
N THR A 47 3.63 10.37 17.68
CA THR A 47 3.55 11.34 16.58
C THR A 47 2.43 10.98 15.61
N THR A 48 2.23 9.68 15.35
CA THR A 48 1.12 9.23 14.52
C THR A 48 -0.24 9.44 15.21
N GLN A 49 -0.34 9.25 16.52
CA GLN A 49 -1.58 9.51 17.25
C GLN A 49 -1.97 10.99 17.17
N ALA A 50 -1.02 11.91 17.36
CA ALA A 50 -1.24 13.34 17.22
C ALA A 50 -1.68 13.76 15.79
N LEU A 51 -1.36 12.95 14.78
CA LEU A 51 -1.85 13.10 13.41
C LEU A 51 -3.28 12.58 13.25
N ILE A 52 -3.58 11.40 13.81
CA ILE A 52 -4.90 10.74 13.75
C ILE A 52 -5.98 11.56 14.49
N ASP A 53 -5.58 12.18 15.59
CA ASP A 53 -6.46 12.98 16.45
C ASP A 53 -6.89 14.28 15.76
N ASP A 54 -6.15 14.74 14.74
CA ASP A 54 -6.52 15.89 13.92
C ASP A 54 -7.61 15.49 12.89
N PRO A 55 -8.86 15.97 13.06
CA PRO A 55 -9.96 15.55 12.20
C PRO A 55 -9.84 16.08 10.77
N GLU A 56 -9.19 17.22 10.57
CA GLU A 56 -9.00 17.82 9.25
C GLU A 56 -7.99 17.02 8.44
N ILE A 57 -6.85 16.71 9.05
CA ILE A 57 -5.82 15.88 8.42
C ILE A 57 -6.37 14.48 8.11
N ARG A 58 -7.11 13.89 9.04
CA ARG A 58 -7.77 12.60 8.82
C ARG A 58 -8.74 12.64 7.64
N ARG A 59 -9.49 13.73 7.45
CA ARG A 59 -10.40 13.89 6.30
C ARG A 59 -9.60 13.95 5.00
N LEU A 60 -8.56 14.78 4.94
CA LEU A 60 -7.71 14.94 3.76
C LEU A 60 -7.02 13.64 3.35
N LEU A 61 -6.53 12.87 4.32
CA LEU A 61 -5.91 11.57 4.05
C LEU A 61 -6.90 10.56 3.46
N LYS A 62 -8.14 10.54 3.96
CA LYS A 62 -9.19 9.66 3.43
C LYS A 62 -9.54 9.98 1.98
N GLU A 63 -9.69 11.27 1.67
CA GLU A 63 -9.93 11.75 0.32
C GLU A 63 -8.79 11.35 -0.62
N ARG A 64 -7.55 11.67 -0.25
CA ARG A 64 -6.36 11.32 -1.03
C ARG A 64 -6.19 9.82 -1.27
N CYS A 65 -6.45 8.98 -0.26
CA CYS A 65 -6.42 7.54 -0.45
C CYS A 65 -7.50 7.08 -1.45
N GLY A 66 -8.70 7.67 -1.38
CA GLY A 66 -9.79 7.41 -2.33
C GLY A 66 -9.40 7.79 -3.75
N ASP A 67 -8.88 9.01 -3.94
CA ASP A 67 -8.42 9.53 -5.21
C ASP A 67 -7.28 8.69 -5.81
N ALA A 68 -6.30 8.32 -4.98
CA ALA A 68 -5.17 7.50 -5.41
C ALA A 68 -5.63 6.10 -5.84
N ARG A 69 -6.63 5.54 -5.14
CA ARG A 69 -7.24 4.26 -5.51
C ARG A 69 -8.03 4.35 -6.80
N GLU A 70 -8.82 5.41 -6.99
CA GLU A 70 -9.56 5.63 -8.25
C GLU A 70 -8.61 5.78 -9.44
N ARG A 71 -7.50 6.51 -9.26
CA ARG A 71 -6.44 6.65 -10.28
C ARG A 71 -5.71 5.35 -10.58
N SER A 72 -5.60 4.46 -9.58
CA SER A 72 -4.93 3.17 -9.71
C SER A 72 -5.88 2.05 -10.15
N ALA A 73 -7.19 2.30 -10.16
CA ALA A 73 -8.17 1.32 -10.57
C ALA A 73 -7.97 1.03 -12.07
N PRO A 74 -7.93 -0.26 -12.46
CA PRO A 74 -7.97 -0.61 -13.87
C PRO A 74 -9.23 -0.03 -14.51
N PRO A 75 -9.16 0.46 -15.77
CA PRO A 75 -10.37 0.87 -16.47
C PRO A 75 -11.36 -0.29 -16.46
N PRO A 76 -12.68 -0.03 -16.27
CA PRO A 76 -13.67 -1.09 -16.35
C PRO A 76 -13.49 -1.75 -17.72
N GLU A 77 -13.14 -3.04 -17.70
CA GLU A 77 -13.09 -3.83 -18.92
C GLU A 77 -14.44 -3.61 -19.62
N PRO A 78 -14.44 -3.28 -20.93
CA PRO A 78 -15.70 -3.05 -21.63
C PRO A 78 -16.54 -4.28 -21.40
N GLU A 79 -17.73 -4.09 -20.78
CA GLU A 79 -18.77 -5.10 -20.74
C GLU A 79 -18.85 -5.66 -22.16
N VAL A 80 -18.33 -6.87 -22.34
CA VAL A 80 -18.62 -7.66 -23.52
C VAL A 80 -20.13 -7.78 -23.42
N VAL A 81 -20.82 -6.97 -24.23
CA VAL A 81 -22.24 -7.09 -24.46
C VAL A 81 -22.42 -8.53 -24.93
N GLU A 82 -22.71 -9.40 -23.97
CA GLU A 82 -23.24 -10.72 -24.23
C GLU A 82 -24.57 -10.39 -24.88
N ALA A 83 -24.55 -10.35 -26.22
CA ALA A 83 -25.73 -10.27 -27.03
C ALA A 83 -26.62 -11.40 -26.54
N GLN A 84 -27.65 -11.07 -25.76
CA GLN A 84 -28.75 -11.95 -25.53
C GLN A 84 -29.57 -12.00 -26.82
N PRO A 85 -29.64 -13.12 -27.55
CA PRO A 85 -30.83 -13.44 -28.31
C PRO A 85 -31.73 -14.26 -27.40
N SER A 86 -32.80 -13.66 -26.92
CA SER A 86 -34.01 -14.42 -26.63
C SER A 86 -35.18 -13.68 -27.30
N PRO A 87 -36.19 -14.33 -27.89
CA PRO A 87 -36.60 -15.72 -27.64
C PRO A 87 -36.84 -16.55 -28.92
N ARG A 88 -36.51 -17.84 -28.91
CA ARG A 88 -37.13 -18.81 -29.84
C ARG A 88 -37.74 -19.95 -29.04
N ILE A 89 -39.07 -19.90 -28.96
CA ILE A 89 -39.91 -21.04 -28.62
C ILE A 89 -39.70 -22.07 -29.74
N ALA A 90 -39.14 -23.23 -29.41
CA ALA A 90 -39.28 -24.45 -30.18
C ALA A 90 -39.02 -25.63 -29.25
N GLU A 91 -40.12 -26.09 -28.66
CA GLU A 91 -40.29 -27.41 -28.10
C GLU A 91 -40.03 -28.45 -29.19
N THR A 92 -38.93 -29.21 -29.10
CA THR A 92 -38.81 -30.54 -29.74
C THR A 92 -37.75 -31.36 -29.02
N ASP A 93 -38.24 -32.33 -28.26
CA ASP A 93 -37.54 -33.45 -27.65
C ASP A 93 -36.90 -34.32 -28.74
N HIS A 94 -35.57 -34.45 -28.78
CA HIS A 94 -34.87 -35.60 -29.38
C HIS A 94 -33.44 -35.71 -28.83
N ALA A 95 -33.14 -36.87 -28.26
CA ALA A 95 -31.85 -37.28 -27.74
C ALA A 95 -30.79 -37.47 -28.83
N GLU A 96 -29.57 -36.95 -28.64
CA GLU A 96 -28.32 -37.61 -29.10
C GLU A 96 -27.07 -36.95 -28.47
N LEU A 97 -26.24 -37.75 -27.78
CA LEU A 97 -24.80 -37.54 -27.58
C LEU A 97 -24.08 -37.87 -28.90
N PRO A 98 -22.92 -37.28 -29.29
CA PRO A 98 -21.66 -37.52 -28.56
C PRO A 98 -20.47 -36.50 -28.72
N GLN A 99 -19.49 -36.69 -27.83
CA GLN A 99 -18.02 -36.71 -27.98
C GLN A 99 -17.15 -35.51 -28.44
N ALA A 100 -16.26 -35.16 -27.50
CA ALA A 100 -14.78 -35.23 -27.57
C ALA A 100 -13.95 -34.07 -28.17
N ALA A 101 -12.88 -33.80 -27.43
CA ALA A 101 -11.63 -33.10 -27.74
C ALA A 101 -11.49 -31.64 -27.25
N ASP A 102 -10.27 -31.39 -26.75
CA ASP A 102 -9.62 -30.08 -26.55
C ASP A 102 -9.75 -29.35 -25.22
N PHE A 103 -9.34 -29.96 -24.09
CA PHE A 103 -8.74 -29.18 -22.98
C PHE A 103 -7.67 -29.99 -22.22
N GLU A 104 -6.55 -30.30 -22.87
CA GLU A 104 -5.29 -30.65 -22.18
C GLU A 104 -4.32 -29.46 -22.35
N ARG A 105 -4.60 -28.37 -21.62
CA ARG A 105 -3.63 -27.29 -21.39
C ARG A 105 -3.47 -27.06 -19.90
N THR A 106 -2.82 -28.01 -19.24
CA THR A 106 -2.36 -27.84 -17.86
C THR A 106 -1.31 -26.72 -17.76
N PRO A 107 -1.45 -25.78 -16.82
CA PRO A 107 -0.47 -24.72 -16.58
C PRO A 107 0.74 -25.27 -15.82
N SER A 108 1.93 -25.04 -16.36
CA SER A 108 3.20 -25.32 -15.69
C SER A 108 3.40 -24.36 -14.51
N PHE A 109 3.06 -24.83 -13.30
CA PHE A 109 3.48 -24.24 -12.04
C PHE A 109 4.93 -24.64 -11.72
N LEU A 110 5.92 -23.82 -12.05
CA LEU A 110 7.24 -23.93 -11.43
C LEU A 110 7.92 -22.57 -11.19
N ARG A 111 7.91 -22.21 -9.89
CA ARG A 111 9.07 -21.78 -9.10
C ARG A 111 9.70 -20.40 -9.35
N ARG A 112 9.35 -19.49 -8.42
CA ARG A 112 10.24 -18.90 -7.39
C ARG A 112 11.65 -18.48 -7.83
N ALA A 113 11.90 -17.17 -7.80
CA ALA A 113 13.16 -16.59 -7.33
C ALA A 113 12.90 -15.24 -6.65
N MET A 114 12.93 -15.22 -5.30
CA MET A 114 13.18 -14.01 -4.53
C MET A 114 14.69 -13.87 -4.37
N SER A 115 15.24 -12.70 -4.67
CA SER A 115 16.59 -12.31 -4.27
C SER A 115 16.57 -10.85 -3.84
N ILE A 116 16.37 -10.63 -2.53
CA ILE A 116 16.60 -9.34 -1.89
C ILE A 116 17.96 -9.43 -1.20
N VAL A 117 18.96 -8.74 -1.75
CA VAL A 117 20.27 -8.59 -1.13
C VAL A 117 20.20 -7.40 -0.16
N TRP A 118 20.11 -7.69 1.14
CA TRP A 118 20.40 -6.71 2.18
C TRP A 118 21.90 -6.78 2.47
N ARG A 119 22.67 -5.80 1.99
CA ARG A 119 24.09 -5.67 2.37
C ARG A 119 24.17 -4.72 3.56
N ALA A 120 24.36 -5.32 4.74
CA ALA A 120 24.62 -4.66 6.00
C ALA A 120 25.88 -3.77 5.91
N GLY A 121 25.70 -2.47 6.12
CA GLY A 121 26.78 -1.51 6.37
C GLY A 121 26.89 -1.21 7.86
N VAL A 122 27.20 -2.21 8.67
CA VAL A 122 27.57 -2.01 10.09
C VAL A 122 29.09 -1.91 10.14
N LYS A 123 29.60 -0.70 10.35
CA LYS A 123 31.02 -0.47 10.61
C LYS A 123 31.26 -0.70 12.11
N PRO A 124 32.14 -1.63 12.51
CA PRO A 124 32.43 -1.89 13.91
C PRO A 124 33.15 -0.70 14.56
N VAL A 125 32.78 -0.47 15.82
CA VAL A 125 33.35 0.47 16.79
C VAL A 125 34.88 0.34 16.83
N ASN A 126 35.57 1.47 16.72
CA ASN A 126 37.01 1.55 16.98
C ASN A 126 37.19 1.79 18.49
N ALA A 127 37.65 0.77 19.19
CA ALA A 127 38.13 0.86 20.56
C ALA A 127 39.55 1.42 20.52
N GLY A 128 39.72 2.71 20.81
CA GLY A 128 41.03 3.34 20.87
C GLY A 128 40.97 4.85 20.93
N ASP A 129 40.76 5.41 22.12
CA ASP A 129 41.60 6.50 22.65
C ASP A 129 41.24 6.71 24.14
N LEU A 130 41.89 5.95 25.01
CA LEU A 130 42.04 6.26 26.43
C LEU A 130 43.39 6.96 26.59
N ASN A 131 43.41 8.27 26.44
CA ASN A 131 44.45 9.15 26.99
C ASN A 131 43.74 9.99 28.08
N SER A 132 43.83 9.71 29.38
CA SER A 132 44.98 9.77 30.30
C SER A 132 45.78 11.08 30.21
N ALA A 133 45.50 12.03 31.12
CA ALA A 133 46.40 12.94 31.85
C ALA A 133 45.59 14.19 32.29
N ALA A 134 45.26 14.39 33.57
CA ALA A 134 46.13 14.82 34.67
C ALA A 134 46.63 16.27 34.57
N SER A 135 45.87 17.21 35.17
CA SER A 135 46.30 18.27 36.13
C SER A 135 45.24 19.35 36.25
#